data_AF-A0A4V3IAB4-F1
#
_entry.id   AF-A0A4V3IAB4-F1
#
_cell.length_a   1.000
_cell.length_b   1.000
_cell.length_c   1.000
_cell.angle_alpha   90.00
_cell.angle_beta   90.00
_cell.angle_gamma   90.00
#
_symmetry.space_group_name_H-M   'P 1'
#
loop_
_entity.id
_entity.type
_entity.pdbx_description
1 polymer ?
#
loop_
_entity_poly.entity_id
_entity_poly.type
_entity_poly.pdbx_seq_one_letter_code
_entity_poly.pdbx_strand_id
1 'polypeptide(L)'
;MTTARFRPRDCARTPAAFGYSREIRWADESGASDDRLDQIGTAKLQHEFAYRIRDALAARDLTVKDFAEMEGQDYFRWRRLLRGEIIMRLEDVTRVERSLELRLVSEHRYGSRED
;
A
#
# COMPACT_ATOMS: atom_id res chain seq x y z
N MET A 1 -3.03 11.08 26.69
CA MET A 1 -3.86 11.27 25.49
C MET A 1 -3.35 10.31 24.43
N THR A 2 -4.19 9.42 23.90
CA THR A 2 -3.74 8.42 22.94
C THR A 2 -3.67 9.05 21.55
N THR A 3 -2.47 9.28 21.02
CA THR A 3 -2.28 9.76 19.65
C THR A 3 -3.04 8.84 18.70
N ALA A 4 -3.93 9.41 17.87
CA ALA A 4 -4.66 8.63 16.89
C ALA A 4 -3.68 7.86 16.01
N ARG A 5 -3.89 6.55 15.85
CA ARG A 5 -3.00 5.70 15.05
C ARG A 5 -3.03 6.16 13.59
N PHE A 6 -1.85 6.42 13.01
CA PHE A 6 -1.70 6.86 11.62
C PHE A 6 -2.48 5.95 10.64
N ARG A 7 -3.28 6.57 9.77
CA ARG A 7 -4.04 5.93 8.69
C ARG A 7 -3.62 6.56 7.35
N PRO A 8 -2.92 5.84 6.48
CA PRO A 8 -2.44 6.36 5.19
C PRO A 8 -3.50 7.11 4.36
N ARG A 9 -4.74 6.60 4.34
CA ARG A 9 -5.82 7.22 3.56
C ARG A 9 -6.20 8.63 4.00
N ASP A 10 -5.92 8.99 5.24
CA ASP A 10 -6.21 10.33 5.80
C ASP A 10 -5.21 11.38 5.30
N CYS A 11 -4.16 10.98 4.56
CA CYS A 11 -3.28 11.87 3.81
C CYS A 11 -3.84 12.25 2.42
N ALA A 12 -4.88 11.56 1.94
CA ALA A 12 -5.54 11.90 0.68
C ALA A 12 -6.65 12.94 0.90
N ARG A 13 -6.85 13.86 -0.04
CA ARG A 13 -8.02 14.78 -0.01
C ARG A 13 -9.34 14.03 -0.11
N THR A 14 -9.35 12.91 -0.81
CA THR A 14 -10.52 12.02 -0.92
C THR A 14 -10.13 10.62 -0.46
N PRO A 15 -10.28 10.31 0.85
CA PRO A 15 -9.87 9.03 1.41
C PRO A 15 -10.54 7.81 0.76
N ALA A 16 -11.68 7.97 0.10
CA ALA A 16 -12.38 6.89 -0.61
C ALA A 16 -11.70 6.46 -1.92
N ALA A 17 -10.90 7.35 -2.54
CA ALA A 17 -10.18 7.06 -3.78
C ALA A 17 -8.86 6.29 -3.56
N PHE A 18 -8.41 6.19 -2.30
CA PHE A 18 -7.13 5.57 -1.94
C PHE A 18 -7.06 4.11 -2.41
N GLY A 19 -6.05 3.80 -3.21
CA GLY A 19 -5.79 2.46 -3.73
C GLY A 19 -6.80 2.00 -4.77
N TYR A 20 -7.76 2.84 -5.20
CA TYR A 20 -8.74 2.52 -6.25
C TYR A 20 -8.50 3.33 -7.52
N SER A 21 -8.19 4.62 -7.37
CA SER A 21 -7.87 5.51 -8.48
C SER A 21 -6.36 5.64 -8.59
N ARG A 22 -5.82 5.59 -9.82
CA ARG A 22 -4.37 5.74 -10.08
C ARG A 22 -3.83 7.10 -9.63
N GLU A 23 -4.60 8.14 -9.92
CA GLU A 23 -4.22 9.51 -9.62
C GLU A 23 -5.22 10.11 -8.64
N ILE A 24 -4.73 10.57 -7.50
CA ILE A 24 -5.53 11.22 -6.46
C ILE A 24 -4.85 12.50 -5.98
N ARG A 25 -5.64 13.37 -5.34
CA ARG A 25 -5.11 14.57 -4.72
C ARG A 25 -4.71 14.32 -3.27
N TRP A 26 -3.59 14.88 -2.86
CA TRP A 26 -3.02 14.75 -1.51
C TRP A 26 -3.34 15.97 -0.65
N ALA A 27 -3.32 15.77 0.67
CA ALA A 27 -3.38 16.85 1.64
C ALA A 27 -2.29 17.89 1.36
N ASP A 28 -2.54 19.13 1.76
CA ASP A 28 -1.55 20.19 1.62
C ASP A 28 -0.31 19.88 2.49
N GLU A 29 0.87 20.09 1.90
CA GLU A 29 2.17 19.86 2.52
C GLU A 29 2.78 21.18 3.02
N SER A 30 2.19 22.32 2.63
CA SER A 30 2.66 23.65 2.98
C SER A 30 2.64 23.87 4.50
N GLY A 31 3.80 24.06 5.11
CA GLY A 31 3.94 24.25 6.55
C GLY A 31 3.72 22.98 7.39
N ALA A 32 3.70 21.80 6.77
CA ALA A 32 3.64 20.53 7.47
C ALA A 32 4.96 20.28 8.26
N SER A 33 4.85 19.59 9.40
CA SER A 33 6.03 19.08 10.12
C SER A 33 6.68 17.93 9.36
N ASP A 34 7.96 17.64 9.65
CA ASP A 34 8.71 16.52 9.05
C ASP A 34 7.96 15.18 9.20
N ASP A 35 7.48 14.86 10.41
CA ASP A 35 6.66 13.66 10.66
C ASP A 35 5.42 13.58 9.75
N ARG A 36 4.82 14.73 9.43
CA ARG A 36 3.64 14.78 8.57
C ARG A 36 4.03 14.59 7.11
N LEU A 37 5.15 15.15 6.68
CA LEU A 37 5.72 14.92 5.35
C LEU A 37 6.04 13.43 5.15
N ASP A 38 6.65 12.79 6.15
CA ASP A 38 6.95 11.35 6.13
C ASP A 38 5.69 10.49 6.05
N GLN A 39 4.63 10.85 6.79
CA GLN A 39 3.32 10.20 6.70
C GLN A 39 2.69 10.36 5.31
N ILE A 40 2.81 11.53 4.69
CA ILE A 40 2.29 11.79 3.34
C ILE A 40 3.10 10.98 2.32
N GLY A 41 4.43 10.95 2.42
CA GLY A 41 5.29 10.12 1.58
C GLY A 41 4.97 8.64 1.69
N THR A 42 4.82 8.13 2.92
CA THR A 42 4.40 6.75 3.19
C THR A 42 3.03 6.44 2.59
N ALA A 43 2.08 7.37 2.71
CA ALA A 43 0.75 7.20 2.16
C ALA A 43 0.74 7.17 0.62
N LYS A 44 1.56 8.00 -0.04
CA LYS A 44 1.77 7.98 -1.49
C LYS A 44 2.29 6.63 -1.97
N LEU A 45 3.32 6.09 -1.31
CA LEU A 45 3.88 4.77 -1.63
C LEU A 45 2.83 3.66 -1.46
N GLN A 46 2.16 3.62 -0.32
CA GLN A 46 1.16 2.58 -0.06
C GLN A 46 -0.05 2.70 -1.01
N HIS A 47 -0.43 3.91 -1.41
CA HIS A 47 -1.47 4.13 -2.40
C HIS A 47 -1.11 3.51 -3.74
N GLU A 48 0.09 3.80 -4.24
CA GLU A 48 0.59 3.24 -5.48
C GLU A 48 0.60 1.71 -5.43
N PHE A 49 1.11 1.13 -4.33
CA PHE A 49 1.08 -0.31 -4.15
C PHE A 49 -0.35 -0.84 -4.13
N ALA A 50 -1.24 -0.25 -3.34
CA ALA A 50 -2.64 -0.69 -3.27
C ALA A 50 -3.33 -0.65 -4.64
N TYR A 51 -3.12 0.41 -5.41
CA TYR A 51 -3.66 0.54 -6.77
C TYR A 51 -3.13 -0.57 -7.69
N ARG A 52 -1.81 -0.76 -7.75
CA ARG A 52 -1.17 -1.78 -8.60
C ARG A 52 -1.57 -3.21 -8.23
N ILE A 53 -1.74 -3.49 -6.94
CA ILE A 53 -2.22 -4.79 -6.46
C ILE A 53 -3.64 -5.04 -6.97
N ARG A 54 -4.54 -4.06 -6.85
CA ARG A 54 -5.91 -4.19 -7.34
C ARG A 54 -5.96 -4.36 -8.85
N ASP A 55 -5.17 -3.58 -9.57
CA ASP A 55 -5.06 -3.68 -11.02
C ASP A 55 -4.60 -5.07 -11.45
N ALA A 56 -3.57 -5.61 -10.79
CA ALA A 56 -3.06 -6.96 -11.06
C ALA A 56 -4.03 -8.08 -10.73
N LEU A 57 -4.83 -7.93 -9.67
CA LEU A 57 -5.91 -8.86 -9.33
C LEU A 57 -7.01 -8.82 -10.38
N ALA A 58 -7.46 -7.61 -10.76
CA ALA A 58 -8.48 -7.42 -11.78
C ALA A 58 -8.04 -8.00 -13.14
N ALA A 59 -6.78 -7.80 -13.54
CA ALA A 59 -6.22 -8.36 -14.76
C ALA A 59 -6.14 -9.90 -14.78
N ARG A 60 -6.33 -10.55 -13.62
CA ARG A 60 -6.34 -12.02 -13.45
C ARG A 60 -7.73 -12.56 -13.13
N ASP A 61 -8.78 -11.74 -13.22
CA ASP A 61 -10.14 -12.07 -12.79
C ASP A 61 -10.22 -12.54 -11.32
N LEU A 62 -9.31 -12.04 -10.46
CA LEU A 62 -9.26 -12.34 -9.04
C LEU A 62 -9.81 -11.19 -8.21
N THR A 63 -10.45 -11.52 -7.11
CA THR A 63 -10.83 -10.57 -6.07
C THR A 63 -9.80 -10.52 -4.94
N VAL A 64 -9.89 -9.50 -4.09
CA VAL A 64 -9.11 -9.44 -2.84
C VAL A 64 -9.44 -10.61 -1.91
N LYS A 65 -10.67 -11.15 -2.00
CA LYS A 65 -11.09 -12.31 -1.21
C LYS A 65 -10.37 -13.56 -1.69
N ASP A 66 -10.36 -13.81 -3.00
CA ASP A 66 -9.68 -14.97 -3.59
C ASP A 66 -8.18 -14.94 -3.27
N PHE A 67 -7.56 -13.77 -3.40
CA PHE A 67 -6.15 -13.59 -3.02
C PHE A 67 -5.89 -13.91 -1.55
N ALA A 68 -6.76 -13.42 -0.64
CA ALA A 68 -6.61 -13.70 0.78
C ALA A 68 -6.78 -15.20 1.09
N GLU A 69 -7.71 -15.88 0.43
CA GLU A 69 -7.93 -17.32 0.57
C GLU A 69 -6.73 -18.13 0.05
N MET A 70 -6.19 -17.78 -1.12
CA MET A 70 -5.00 -18.41 -1.70
C MET A 70 -3.78 -18.34 -0.77
N GLU A 71 -3.58 -17.20 -0.11
CA GLU A 71 -2.44 -16.97 0.79
C GLU A 71 -2.72 -17.38 2.25
N GLY A 72 -3.90 -17.94 2.55
CA GLY A 72 -4.31 -18.28 3.92
C GLY A 72 -4.33 -17.08 4.87
N GLN A 73 -4.68 -15.89 4.35
CA GLN A 73 -4.67 -14.62 5.09
C GLN A 73 -6.09 -14.12 5.40
N ASP A 74 -6.18 -13.23 6.38
CA ASP A 74 -7.44 -12.55 6.70
C ASP A 74 -7.84 -11.55 5.59
N TYR A 75 -8.97 -11.84 4.92
CA TYR A 75 -9.60 -10.96 3.93
C TYR A 75 -9.88 -9.55 4.48
N PHE A 76 -10.37 -9.42 5.71
CA PHE A 76 -10.68 -8.12 6.29
C PHE A 76 -9.43 -7.28 6.50
N ARG A 77 -8.32 -7.90 6.93
CA ARG A 77 -7.02 -7.24 7.01
C ARG A 77 -6.59 -6.71 5.65
N TRP A 78 -6.64 -7.53 4.59
CA TRP A 78 -6.28 -7.11 3.23
C TRP A 78 -7.16 -5.97 2.72
N ARG A 79 -8.47 -6.04 2.95
CA ARG A 79 -9.40 -4.98 2.58
C ARG A 79 -9.05 -3.65 3.27
N ARG A 80 -8.69 -3.68 4.55
CA ARG A 80 -8.28 -2.48 5.32
C ARG A 80 -6.95 -1.92 4.84
N LEU A 81 -5.99 -2.80 4.56
CA LEU A 81 -4.65 -2.47 4.07
C LEU A 81 -4.69 -1.80 2.70
N LEU A 82 -5.41 -2.40 1.75
CA LEU A 82 -5.60 -1.86 0.39
C LEU A 82 -6.52 -0.64 0.33
N ARG A 83 -7.11 -0.22 1.46
CA ARG A 83 -7.88 1.02 1.60
C ARG A 83 -7.14 2.09 2.40
N GLY A 84 -5.91 1.80 2.84
CA GLY A 84 -5.11 2.72 3.65
C GLY A 84 -5.67 2.96 5.06
N GLU A 85 -6.49 2.05 5.60
CA GLU A 85 -6.97 2.13 6.99
C GLU A 85 -5.95 1.60 8.00
N ILE A 86 -5.01 0.78 7.52
CA ILE A 86 -3.86 0.28 8.27
C ILE A 86 -2.62 0.34 7.37
N ILE A 87 -1.45 0.42 7.99
CA ILE A 87 -0.15 0.47 7.29
C ILE A 87 0.14 -0.89 6.66
N MET A 88 0.57 -0.87 5.40
CA MET A 88 1.09 -2.03 4.67
C MET A 88 2.52 -2.29 5.14
N ARG A 89 2.82 -3.53 5.56
CA ARG A 89 4.17 -3.90 5.97
C ARG A 89 5.00 -4.33 4.77
N LEU A 90 6.33 -4.31 4.90
CA LEU A 90 7.22 -4.79 3.84
C LEU A 90 6.96 -6.28 3.52
N GLU A 91 6.63 -7.10 4.52
CA GLU A 91 6.27 -8.50 4.30
C GLU A 91 4.98 -8.66 3.49
N ASP A 92 4.06 -7.69 3.55
CA ASP A 92 2.87 -7.68 2.70
C ASP A 92 3.25 -7.40 1.24
N VAL A 93 4.18 -6.48 1.01
CA VAL A 93 4.73 -6.17 -0.32
C VAL A 93 5.39 -7.41 -0.91
N THR A 94 6.36 -8.01 -0.20
CA THR A 94 7.06 -9.22 -0.66
C THR A 94 6.09 -10.38 -0.92
N ARG A 95 5.06 -10.54 -0.09
CA ARG A 95 4.04 -11.57 -0.31
C ARG A 95 3.29 -11.34 -1.61
N VAL A 96 2.86 -10.11 -1.88
CA VAL A 96 2.10 -9.81 -3.09
C VAL A 96 2.98 -9.95 -4.33
N GLU A 97 4.23 -9.48 -4.28
CA GLU A 97 5.18 -9.67 -5.38
C GLU A 97 5.37 -11.15 -5.73
N ARG A 98 5.60 -12.01 -4.72
CA ARG A 98 5.73 -13.46 -4.92
C ARG A 98 4.47 -14.09 -5.51
N SER A 99 3.30 -13.70 -5.00
CA SER A 99 2.05 -14.43 -5.26
C SER A 99 1.35 -13.98 -6.54
N LEU A 100 1.51 -12.70 -6.91
CA LEU A 100 0.95 -12.13 -8.13
C LEU A 100 2.00 -11.95 -9.23
N GLU A 101 3.23 -12.41 -9.03
CA GLU A 101 4.36 -12.21 -9.94
C GLU A 101 4.50 -10.74 -10.37
N LEU A 102 4.38 -9.84 -9.39
CA LEU A 102 4.37 -8.39 -9.58
C LEU A 102 5.64 -7.78 -9.01
N ARG A 103 6.10 -6.66 -9.58
CA ARG A 103 7.25 -5.90 -9.07
C ARG A 103 6.80 -4.54 -8.54
N LEU A 104 6.46 -4.46 -7.26
CA LEU A 104 6.03 -3.25 -6.56
C LEU A 104 7.21 -2.30 -6.31
N VAL A 105 8.34 -2.86 -5.89
CA VAL A 105 9.59 -2.11 -5.66
C VAL A 105 10.57 -2.38 -6.80
N SER A 106 11.25 -1.34 -7.26
CA SER A 106 12.37 -1.47 -8.19
C SER A 106 13.54 -2.19 -7.51
N GLU A 107 14.18 -3.13 -8.22
CA GLU A 107 15.28 -3.96 -7.70
C GLU A 107 16.36 -3.10 -7.06
N HIS A 108 16.53 -3.26 -5.75
CA HIS A 108 17.80 -2.95 -5.12
C HIS A 108 18.69 -4.16 -5.39
N ARG A 109 19.68 -3.99 -6.27
CA ARG A 109 20.77 -4.97 -6.38
C ARG A 109 21.49 -4.96 -5.03
N TYR A 110 21.18 -5.94 -4.18
CA TYR A 110 22.11 -6.32 -3.14
C TYR A 110 23.34 -6.83 -3.88
N GLY A 111 24.36 -5.97 -3.98
CA GLY A 111 25.64 -6.41 -4.51
C GLY A 111 26.10 -7.57 -3.64
N SER A 112 26.10 -8.77 -4.22
CA SER A 112 26.79 -9.90 -3.63
C SER A 112 28.24 -9.46 -3.45
N ARG A 113 28.66 -9.20 -2.22
CA ARG A 113 30.07 -9.32 -1.88
C ARG A 113 30.35 -10.82 -1.98
N GLU A 114 30.94 -11.21 -3.10
CA GLU A 114 31.74 -12.43 -3.16
C GLU A 114 32.96 -12.16 -2.26
N ASP A 115 33.04 -12.88 -1.14
CA ASP A 115 34.26 -13.05 -0.35
C ASP A 115 35.07 -14.23 -0.92
#